data_AF-A0A2E0SMS7-F1
#
_entry.id   AF-A0A2E0SMS7-F1
#
_cell.length_a   1.000
_cell.length_b   1.000
_cell.length_c   1.000
_cell.angle_alpha   90.00
_cell.angle_beta   90.00
_cell.angle_gamma   90.00
#
_symmetry.space_group_name_H-M   'P 1'
#
loop_
_entity.id
_entity.type
_entity.pdbx_description
1 polymer ?
#
loop_
_entity_poly.entity_id
_entity_poly.type
_entity_poly.pdbx_seq_one_letter_code
_entity_poly.pdbx_strand_id
1 'polypeptide(L)'
;PGTYVACHYIKLIDFSFPGKLKTITATGQRGLVGPQDGTTWDSTQLRMVYEYESGRNAAFDIHTSWVTPDNFPGYVEQEVQFRFDNGLWNGHSRKRGVECTVEGETPFNIKNSINTHFNQQFLEPWGQRSQRGYGIEVIERFAREVAYVEHGGGDRGQRLEEMRARAYNDLAADRQTVATVHALEAILERAAAGEPDCVVRVNDPHGGLVLYRPGVADPEVLYSGEV
;
A
#
# COMPACT_ATOMS: atom_id res chain seq x y z
N PRO A 1 -14.01 -0.23 -0.93
CA PRO A 1 -12.85 0.61 -1.30
C PRO A 1 -11.56 0.16 -0.63
N GLY A 2 -11.60 -0.31 0.63
CA GLY A 2 -10.43 -0.85 1.32
C GLY A 2 -9.66 -1.96 0.58
N THR A 3 -10.32 -3.06 0.24
CA THR A 3 -9.67 -4.22 -0.42
C THR A 3 -9.24 -3.97 -1.86
N TYR A 4 -9.76 -2.93 -2.51
CA TYR A 4 -9.53 -2.63 -3.92
C TYR A 4 -8.62 -1.42 -4.15
N VAL A 5 -8.86 -0.32 -3.42
CA VAL A 5 -8.11 0.94 -3.56
C VAL A 5 -7.02 1.03 -2.49
N ALA A 6 -7.35 0.75 -1.23
CA ALA A 6 -6.40 0.91 -0.13
C ALA A 6 -5.26 -0.12 -0.21
N CYS A 7 -5.49 -1.31 -0.78
CA CYS A 7 -4.46 -2.34 -0.95
C CYS A 7 -3.20 -1.85 -1.68
N HIS A 8 -3.35 -0.91 -2.63
CA HIS A 8 -2.21 -0.28 -3.30
C HIS A 8 -1.36 0.57 -2.33
N TYR A 9 -2.01 1.30 -1.41
CA TYR A 9 -1.32 2.09 -0.39
C TYR A 9 -0.77 1.24 0.74
N ILE A 10 -1.48 0.20 1.17
CA ILE A 10 -0.98 -0.79 2.13
C ILE A 10 0.33 -1.36 1.61
N LYS A 11 0.36 -1.82 0.35
CA LYS A 11 1.57 -2.37 -0.26
C LYS A 11 2.68 -1.32 -0.41
N LEU A 12 2.33 -0.11 -0.84
CA LEU A 12 3.30 0.99 -0.97
C LEU A 12 3.96 1.30 0.38
N ILE A 13 3.20 1.36 1.46
CA ILE A 13 3.69 1.62 2.83
C ILE A 13 4.60 0.48 3.28
N ASP A 14 4.13 -0.76 3.17
CA ASP A 14 4.86 -1.95 3.59
C ASP A 14 6.20 -2.09 2.85
N PHE A 15 6.21 -1.79 1.56
CA PHE A 15 7.42 -1.79 0.74
C PHE A 15 8.37 -0.63 1.05
N SER A 16 7.84 0.59 1.23
CA SER A 16 8.66 1.80 1.34
C SER A 16 9.22 2.00 2.75
N PHE A 17 8.50 1.52 3.78
CA PHE A 17 8.81 1.75 5.18
C PHE A 17 8.79 0.45 5.97
N PRO A 18 9.64 -0.53 5.60
CA PRO A 18 9.58 -1.88 6.14
C PRO A 18 9.73 -1.88 7.67
N GLY A 19 8.72 -2.39 8.35
CA GLY A 19 8.68 -2.57 9.80
C GLY A 19 7.86 -3.81 10.15
N LYS A 20 7.65 -4.04 11.45
CA LYS A 20 6.78 -5.12 11.93
C LYS A 20 5.38 -4.58 12.15
N LEU A 21 4.41 -4.98 11.35
CA LEU A 21 3.00 -4.68 11.55
C LEU A 21 2.57 -5.25 12.90
N LYS A 22 1.95 -4.43 13.74
CA LYS A 22 1.53 -4.77 15.11
C LYS A 22 0.03 -4.75 15.28
N THR A 23 -0.64 -3.76 14.70
CA THR A 23 -2.04 -3.50 15.00
C THR A 23 -2.74 -2.91 13.79
N ILE A 24 -3.95 -3.41 13.54
CA ILE A 24 -4.88 -2.90 12.54
C ILE A 24 -6.19 -2.51 13.23
N THR A 25 -6.69 -1.33 12.90
CA THR A 25 -8.05 -0.88 13.25
C THR A 25 -8.72 -0.30 12.02
N ALA A 26 -10.03 -0.44 11.91
CA ALA A 26 -10.76 0.11 10.79
C ALA A 26 -12.21 0.47 11.13
N THR A 27 -12.76 1.40 10.36
CA THR A 27 -14.18 1.76 10.36
C THR A 27 -14.66 1.93 8.93
N GLY A 28 -15.97 1.82 8.71
CA GLY A 28 -16.55 1.93 7.38
C GLY A 28 -17.98 2.42 7.41
N GLN A 29 -18.42 2.94 6.26
CA GLN A 29 -19.77 3.42 6.03
C GLN A 29 -20.39 2.69 4.82
N ARG A 30 -21.68 2.39 4.89
CA ARG A 30 -22.53 1.85 3.80
C ARG A 30 -23.78 2.70 3.62
N GLY A 31 -24.46 2.50 2.49
CA GLY A 31 -25.80 3.04 2.22
C GLY A 31 -25.86 4.18 1.21
N LEU A 32 -24.76 4.56 0.57
CA LEU A 32 -24.77 5.60 -0.49
C LEU A 32 -24.60 5.01 -1.90
N VAL A 33 -23.54 4.23 -2.15
CA VAL A 33 -23.26 3.66 -3.48
C VAL A 33 -24.00 2.32 -3.70
N GLY A 34 -24.49 1.72 -2.62
CA GLY A 34 -25.32 0.53 -2.63
C GLY A 34 -26.27 0.50 -1.42
N PRO A 35 -27.06 -0.58 -1.26
CA PRO A 35 -27.96 -0.73 -0.12
C PRO A 35 -27.22 -0.68 1.23
N GLN A 36 -27.86 -0.13 2.27
CA GLN A 36 -27.29 0.00 3.61
C GLN A 36 -26.91 -1.36 4.24
N ASP A 37 -27.71 -2.39 3.98
CA ASP A 37 -27.54 -3.78 4.42
C ASP A 37 -26.76 -4.64 3.41
N GLY A 38 -26.32 -4.05 2.29
CA GLY A 38 -25.50 -4.72 1.28
C GLY A 38 -24.06 -4.95 1.73
N THR A 39 -23.27 -5.63 0.91
CA THR A 39 -21.86 -5.95 1.20
C THR A 39 -20.87 -4.86 0.72
N THR A 40 -21.37 -3.85 0.01
CA THR A 40 -20.54 -2.78 -0.55
C THR A 40 -20.33 -1.66 0.46
N TRP A 41 -19.08 -1.43 0.84
CA TRP A 41 -18.66 -0.26 1.61
C TRP A 41 -18.53 0.97 0.71
N ASP A 42 -19.08 2.10 1.14
CA ASP A 42 -18.94 3.41 0.49
C ASP A 42 -17.56 3.99 0.76
N SER A 43 -17.20 4.03 2.05
CA SER A 43 -15.97 4.62 2.56
C SER A 43 -15.40 3.74 3.66
N THR A 44 -14.08 3.67 3.76
CA THR A 44 -13.36 2.97 4.82
C THR A 44 -12.20 3.80 5.31
N GLN A 45 -12.03 3.87 6.62
CA GLN A 45 -10.85 4.40 7.29
C GLN A 45 -10.10 3.23 7.93
N LEU A 46 -8.83 3.10 7.58
CA LEU A 46 -7.93 2.05 8.04
C LEU A 46 -6.76 2.72 8.76
N ARG A 47 -6.33 2.15 9.89
CA ARG A 47 -5.08 2.49 10.55
C ARG A 47 -4.23 1.24 10.71
N MET A 48 -2.97 1.36 10.31
CA MET A 48 -1.92 0.36 10.48
C MET A 48 -0.84 0.93 11.41
N VAL A 49 -0.43 0.15 12.41
CA VAL A 49 0.69 0.49 13.30
C VAL A 49 1.83 -0.48 13.06
N TYR A 50 2.99 0.06 12.72
CA TYR A 50 4.25 -0.67 12.58
C TYR A 50 5.20 -0.33 13.72
N GLU A 51 5.93 -1.34 14.20
CA GLU A 51 7.03 -1.22 15.14
C GLU A 51 8.36 -1.42 14.40
N TYR A 52 9.33 -0.55 14.66
CA TYR A 52 10.70 -0.66 14.15
C TYR A 52 11.63 -1.26 15.21
N GLU A 53 12.81 -1.72 14.79
CA GLU A 53 13.83 -2.28 15.68
C GLU A 53 14.25 -1.34 16.83
N SER A 54 14.11 -0.03 16.62
CA SER A 54 14.33 1.00 17.64
C SER A 54 13.28 1.00 18.77
N GLY A 55 12.20 0.23 18.65
CA GLY A 55 11.04 0.27 19.53
C GLY A 55 10.09 1.45 19.28
N ARG A 56 10.39 2.32 18.29
CA ARG A 56 9.49 3.38 17.86
C ARG A 56 8.38 2.81 16.96
N ASN A 57 7.21 3.44 17.04
CA ASN A 57 6.08 3.11 16.17
C ASN A 57 5.88 4.14 15.08
N ALA A 58 5.43 3.69 13.91
CA ALA A 58 4.79 4.53 12.90
C ALA A 58 3.32 4.13 12.75
N ALA A 59 2.45 5.12 12.63
CA ALA A 59 1.04 4.93 12.33
C ALA A 59 0.76 5.46 10.93
N PHE A 60 0.05 4.66 10.13
CA PHE A 60 -0.42 5.04 8.80
C PHE A 60 -1.93 4.98 8.78
N ASP A 61 -2.56 6.12 8.52
CA ASP A 61 -4.00 6.25 8.36
C ASP A 61 -4.33 6.34 6.86
N ILE A 62 -5.20 5.44 6.38
CA ILE A 62 -5.62 5.35 4.99
C ILE A 62 -7.12 5.57 4.91
N HIS A 63 -7.53 6.59 4.18
CA HIS A 63 -8.94 6.93 3.97
C HIS A 63 -9.25 6.66 2.49
N THR A 64 -10.24 5.82 2.23
CA THR A 64 -10.68 5.52 0.86
C THR A 64 -12.19 5.61 0.75
N SER A 65 -12.67 6.15 -0.37
CA SER A 65 -14.09 6.36 -0.61
C SER A 65 -14.42 6.21 -2.09
N TRP A 66 -15.61 5.67 -2.36
CA TRP A 66 -16.27 5.72 -3.66
C TRP A 66 -17.18 6.95 -3.81
N VAL A 67 -17.37 7.71 -2.74
CA VAL A 67 -18.29 8.85 -2.70
C VAL A 67 -17.56 10.09 -3.16
N THR A 68 -17.78 10.46 -4.41
CA THR A 68 -17.21 11.65 -5.05
C THR A 68 -18.34 12.45 -5.72
N PRO A 69 -18.42 13.77 -5.52
CA PRO A 69 -19.41 14.61 -6.21
C PRO A 69 -19.25 14.56 -7.74
N ASP A 70 -20.36 14.63 -8.48
CA ASP A 70 -20.38 14.57 -9.95
C ASP A 70 -19.59 15.69 -10.65
N ASN A 71 -19.43 16.83 -9.97
CA ASN A 71 -18.66 17.96 -10.49
C ASN A 71 -17.16 17.87 -10.15
N PHE A 72 -16.69 16.76 -9.58
CA PHE A 72 -15.29 16.55 -9.30
C PHE A 72 -14.51 16.35 -10.62
N PRO A 73 -13.38 17.07 -10.85
CA PRO A 73 -12.76 17.18 -12.17
C PRO A 73 -11.91 15.96 -12.59
N GLY A 74 -11.97 14.85 -11.86
CA GLY A 74 -11.17 13.65 -12.13
C GLY A 74 -11.90 12.36 -11.78
N TYR A 75 -11.44 11.24 -12.34
CA TYR A 75 -11.98 9.92 -11.98
C TYR A 75 -11.48 9.43 -10.61
N VAL A 76 -10.30 9.87 -10.20
CA VAL A 76 -9.63 9.43 -8.97
C VAL A 76 -8.89 10.62 -8.37
N GLU A 77 -9.03 10.81 -7.06
CA GLU A 77 -8.20 11.70 -6.26
C GLU A 77 -7.31 10.89 -5.34
N GLN A 78 -6.01 11.15 -5.40
CA GLN A 78 -5.01 10.39 -4.67
C GLN A 78 -4.00 11.35 -4.06
N GLU A 79 -3.90 11.28 -2.74
CA GLU A 79 -3.02 12.10 -1.93
C GLU A 79 -2.34 11.23 -0.89
N VAL A 80 -1.10 11.58 -0.56
CA VAL A 80 -0.36 10.97 0.53
C VAL A 80 0.50 12.00 1.22
N GLN A 81 0.62 11.88 2.53
CA GLN A 81 1.52 12.67 3.33
C GLN A 81 2.32 11.75 4.25
N PHE A 82 3.64 11.77 4.10
CA PHE A 82 4.56 11.08 5.00
C PHE A 82 5.30 12.11 5.84
N ARG A 83 5.28 11.94 7.17
CA ARG A 83 5.98 12.78 8.12
C ARG A 83 7.09 11.97 8.78
N PHE A 84 8.29 12.52 8.70
CA PHE A 84 9.49 11.99 9.31
C PHE A 84 9.90 12.90 10.47
N ASP A 85 10.95 12.54 11.18
CA ASP A 85 11.52 13.34 12.27
C ASP A 85 12.09 14.67 11.78
N ASN A 86 12.63 14.73 10.56
CA ASN A 86 13.24 15.93 9.99
C ASN A 86 12.63 16.38 8.64
N GLY A 87 11.50 15.82 8.23
CA GLY A 87 10.99 16.06 6.89
C GLY A 87 9.53 15.70 6.64
N LEU A 88 9.02 16.20 5.53
CA LEU A 88 7.64 16.04 5.08
C LEU A 88 7.62 15.77 3.59
N TRP A 89 6.96 14.69 3.17
CA TRP A 89 6.73 14.37 1.77
C TRP A 89 5.23 14.38 1.48
N ASN A 90 4.81 15.15 0.47
CA ASN A 90 3.43 15.25 0.02
C ASN A 90 3.33 14.79 -1.43
N GLY A 91 2.64 13.67 -1.67
CA GLY A 91 2.27 13.24 -3.00
C GLY A 91 0.84 13.67 -3.31
N HIS A 92 0.61 14.24 -4.49
CA HIS A 92 -0.74 14.64 -4.90
C HIS A 92 -0.91 14.44 -6.41
N SER A 93 -1.87 13.59 -6.78
CA SER A 93 -2.11 13.20 -8.19
C SER A 93 -2.40 14.38 -9.12
N ARG A 94 -3.20 15.38 -8.69
CA ARG A 94 -3.48 16.58 -9.51
C ARG A 94 -2.29 17.50 -9.68
N LYS A 95 -1.39 17.58 -8.69
CA LYS A 95 -0.12 18.31 -8.81
C LYS A 95 0.94 17.54 -9.60
N ARG A 96 0.69 16.25 -9.90
CA ARG A 96 1.55 15.35 -10.67
C ARG A 96 2.99 15.33 -10.16
N GLY A 97 3.17 15.12 -8.86
CA GLY A 97 4.49 15.02 -8.27
C GLY A 97 4.48 14.80 -6.76
N VAL A 98 5.68 14.67 -6.23
CA VAL A 98 5.98 14.64 -4.79
C VAL A 98 6.66 15.96 -4.43
N GLU A 99 6.12 16.65 -3.44
CA GLU A 99 6.75 17.81 -2.82
C GLU A 99 7.44 17.34 -1.53
N CYS A 100 8.74 17.60 -1.38
CA CYS A 100 9.48 17.29 -0.17
C CYS A 100 9.99 18.56 0.53
N THR A 101 10.03 18.51 1.85
CA THR A 101 10.66 19.50 2.72
C THR A 101 11.55 18.74 3.69
N VAL A 102 12.80 19.17 3.80
CA VAL A 102 13.79 18.60 4.72
C VAL A 102 14.35 19.76 5.54
N GLU A 103 14.38 19.59 6.86
CA GLU A 103 14.89 20.59 7.78
C GLU A 103 16.35 20.95 7.45
N GLY A 104 16.66 22.26 7.44
CA GLY A 104 18.00 22.77 7.13
C GLY A 104 18.38 22.77 5.64
N GLU A 105 17.57 22.18 4.77
CA GLU A 105 17.85 22.13 3.33
C GLU A 105 17.09 23.18 2.52
N THR A 106 17.66 23.56 1.38
CA THR A 106 17.07 24.52 0.45
C THR A 106 16.94 23.93 -0.96
N PRO A 107 16.11 24.53 -1.83
CA PRO A 107 16.01 24.13 -3.24
C PRO A 107 17.34 24.11 -4.02
N PHE A 108 18.39 24.78 -3.52
CA PHE A 108 19.74 24.73 -4.12
C PHE A 108 20.46 23.42 -3.85
N ASN A 109 20.14 22.74 -2.74
CA ASN A 109 20.79 21.50 -2.32
C ASN A 109 19.93 20.27 -2.68
N ILE A 110 18.61 20.40 -2.52
CA ILE A 110 17.66 19.31 -2.79
C ILE A 110 16.50 19.82 -3.61
N LYS A 111 16.05 19.01 -4.57
CA LYS A 111 14.88 19.35 -5.38
C LYS A 111 13.60 19.14 -4.56
N ASN A 112 12.96 20.23 -4.15
CA ASN A 112 11.74 20.19 -3.35
C ASN A 112 10.50 19.68 -4.12
N SER A 113 10.52 19.71 -5.46
CA SER A 113 9.40 19.22 -6.30
C SER A 113 9.91 18.15 -7.25
N ILE A 114 9.58 16.90 -6.96
CA ILE A 114 10.02 15.73 -7.70
C ILE A 114 8.86 15.29 -8.60
N ASN A 115 9.08 15.29 -9.91
CA ASN A 115 8.10 14.76 -10.86
C ASN A 115 8.60 13.42 -11.41
N THR A 116 8.00 12.33 -10.97
CA THR A 116 8.24 10.98 -11.48
C THR A 116 7.18 10.67 -12.53
N HIS A 117 7.35 11.22 -13.74
CA HIS A 117 6.37 10.98 -14.81
C HIS A 117 6.17 9.47 -15.04
N PHE A 118 4.93 8.99 -14.94
CA PHE A 118 4.54 7.60 -15.22
C PHE A 118 4.97 7.19 -16.62
N ASN A 119 4.66 8.03 -17.61
CA ASN A 119 5.16 7.94 -18.95
C ASN A 119 5.34 9.35 -19.54
N GLN A 120 6.34 9.52 -20.40
CA GLN A 120 6.57 10.77 -21.12
C GLN A 120 7.36 10.49 -22.40
N GLN A 121 7.15 11.32 -23.41
CA GLN A 121 7.93 11.30 -24.64
C GLN A 121 9.20 12.14 -24.44
N PHE A 122 10.36 11.54 -24.69
CA PHE A 122 11.67 12.18 -24.61
C PHE A 122 12.29 12.33 -26.00
N LEU A 123 13.10 13.37 -26.20
CA LEU A 123 13.98 13.49 -27.35
C LEU A 123 15.36 12.97 -26.91
N GLU A 124 15.78 11.86 -27.50
CA GLU A 124 17.06 11.24 -27.22
C GLU A 124 18.23 12.07 -27.78
N PRO A 125 19.46 11.92 -27.24
CA PRO A 125 20.63 12.67 -27.70
C PRO A 125 20.95 12.51 -29.20
N TRP A 126 20.48 11.43 -29.83
CA TRP A 126 20.63 11.15 -31.26
C TRP A 126 19.44 11.62 -32.13
N GLY A 127 18.54 12.44 -31.58
CA GLY A 127 17.48 13.12 -32.35
C GLY A 127 16.19 12.31 -32.57
N GLN A 128 16.08 11.11 -32.00
CA GLN A 128 14.85 10.32 -32.07
C GLN A 128 13.96 10.55 -30.84
N ARG A 129 12.65 10.41 -31.03
CA ARG A 129 11.70 10.45 -29.92
C ARG A 129 11.50 9.05 -29.37
N SER A 130 11.63 8.89 -28.06
CA SER A 130 11.34 7.67 -27.32
C SER A 130 10.23 7.91 -26.31
N GLN A 131 9.52 6.86 -25.92
CA GLN A 131 8.59 6.90 -24.79
C GLN A 131 9.27 6.24 -23.59
N ARG A 132 9.41 6.97 -22.48
CA ARG A 132 10.06 6.48 -21.25
C ARG A 132 9.20 6.76 -20.02
N GLY A 133 9.66 6.30 -18.87
CA GLY A 133 8.98 6.44 -17.58
C GLY A 133 8.73 5.08 -16.95
N TYR A 134 8.56 5.08 -15.63
CA TYR A 134 8.51 3.83 -14.87
C TYR A 134 7.34 2.93 -15.28
N GLY A 135 6.23 3.51 -15.78
CA GLY A 135 5.08 2.76 -16.27
C GLY A 135 5.35 1.91 -17.51
N ILE A 136 6.40 2.22 -18.27
CA ILE A 136 6.80 1.46 -19.46
C ILE A 136 8.02 0.61 -19.16
N GLU A 137 9.04 1.20 -18.56
CA GLU A 137 10.32 0.53 -18.33
C GLU A 137 10.17 -0.66 -17.37
N VAL A 138 9.28 -0.60 -16.38
CA VAL A 138 9.02 -1.74 -15.47
C VAL A 138 8.30 -2.89 -16.19
N ILE A 139 7.34 -2.59 -17.07
CA ILE A 139 6.62 -3.62 -17.86
C ILE A 139 7.57 -4.27 -18.88
N GLU A 140 8.37 -3.45 -19.57
CA GLU A 140 9.39 -3.93 -20.48
C GLU A 140 10.39 -4.83 -19.75
N ARG A 141 10.85 -4.41 -18.56
CA ARG A 141 11.76 -5.19 -17.74
C ARG A 141 11.18 -6.54 -17.38
N PHE A 142 9.93 -6.57 -16.90
CA PHE A 142 9.21 -7.81 -16.60
C PHE A 142 9.17 -8.74 -17.82
N ALA A 143 8.75 -8.22 -18.98
CA ALA A 143 8.66 -9.02 -20.20
C ALA A 143 10.02 -9.59 -20.64
N ARG A 144 11.10 -8.80 -20.51
CA ARG A 144 12.47 -9.25 -20.81
C ARG A 144 12.94 -10.34 -19.84
N GLU A 145 12.64 -10.22 -18.57
CA GLU A 145 13.03 -11.20 -17.54
C GLU A 145 12.26 -12.51 -17.70
N VAL A 146 10.96 -12.44 -18.02
CA VAL A 146 10.17 -13.63 -18.40
C VAL A 146 10.76 -14.28 -19.65
N ALA A 147 11.04 -13.50 -20.69
CA ALA A 147 11.64 -14.03 -21.91
C ALA A 147 13.02 -14.65 -21.67
N TYR A 148 13.83 -14.06 -20.78
CA TYR A 148 15.10 -14.64 -20.36
C TYR A 148 14.91 -16.00 -19.69
N VAL A 149 13.99 -16.09 -18.72
CA VAL A 149 13.69 -17.36 -18.02
C VAL A 149 13.18 -18.43 -19.00
N GLU A 150 12.29 -18.09 -19.92
CA GLU A 150 11.66 -19.08 -20.81
C GLU A 150 12.51 -19.43 -22.04
N HIS A 151 13.27 -18.47 -22.59
CA HIS A 151 13.89 -18.61 -23.91
C HIS A 151 15.39 -18.33 -23.95
N GLY A 152 16.03 -18.05 -22.81
CA GLY A 152 17.48 -17.92 -22.75
C GLY A 152 18.22 -19.20 -23.18
N GLY A 153 19.54 -19.11 -23.32
CA GLY A 153 20.40 -20.30 -23.40
C GLY A 153 20.58 -20.96 -22.03
N GLY A 154 20.94 -22.25 -21.99
CA GLY A 154 21.20 -22.99 -20.74
C GLY A 154 19.94 -23.52 -20.05
N ASP A 155 20.07 -23.86 -18.78
CA ASP A 155 19.01 -24.46 -17.97
C ASP A 155 17.99 -23.41 -17.48
N ARG A 156 16.70 -23.70 -17.66
CA ARG A 156 15.60 -22.81 -17.24
C ARG A 156 15.54 -22.64 -15.71
N GLY A 157 15.82 -23.69 -14.95
CA GLY A 157 15.79 -23.66 -13.49
C GLY A 157 16.81 -22.68 -12.91
N GLN A 158 18.05 -22.74 -13.41
CA GLN A 158 19.10 -21.80 -13.03
C GLN A 158 18.68 -20.34 -13.30
N ARG A 159 18.14 -20.05 -14.49
CA ARG A 159 17.67 -18.68 -14.83
C ARG A 159 16.54 -18.21 -13.92
N LEU A 160 15.63 -19.11 -13.55
CA LEU A 160 14.55 -18.78 -12.62
C LEU A 160 15.10 -18.43 -11.25
N GLU A 161 16.08 -19.19 -10.74
CA GLU A 161 16.74 -18.88 -9.48
C GLU A 161 17.51 -17.54 -9.55
N GLU A 162 18.16 -17.24 -10.67
CA GLU A 162 18.79 -15.93 -10.89
C GLU A 162 17.79 -14.76 -10.86
N MET A 163 16.57 -14.95 -11.40
CA MET A 163 15.52 -13.93 -11.33
C MET A 163 14.92 -13.83 -9.92
N ARG A 164 14.75 -14.95 -9.21
CA ARG A 164 14.28 -14.98 -7.81
C ARG A 164 15.26 -14.34 -6.84
N ALA A 165 16.55 -14.38 -7.14
CA ALA A 165 17.59 -13.74 -6.34
C ALA A 165 17.61 -12.20 -6.48
N ARG A 166 16.80 -11.61 -7.36
CA ARG A 166 16.65 -10.15 -7.48
C ARG A 166 15.90 -9.60 -6.28
N ALA A 167 16.17 -8.34 -5.93
CA ALA A 167 15.52 -7.64 -4.83
C ALA A 167 14.09 -7.15 -5.15
N TYR A 168 13.36 -7.88 -6.01
CA TYR A 168 11.95 -7.60 -6.25
C TYR A 168 11.12 -8.17 -5.12
N ASN A 169 9.97 -7.56 -4.83
CA ASN A 169 8.99 -8.19 -3.96
C ASN A 169 8.52 -9.49 -4.62
N ASP A 170 8.56 -10.58 -3.85
CA ASP A 170 7.87 -11.80 -4.18
C ASP A 170 6.57 -11.91 -3.36
N LEU A 171 5.87 -13.04 -3.49
CA LEU A 171 4.64 -13.27 -2.74
C LEU A 171 4.88 -13.35 -1.22
N ALA A 172 6.09 -13.69 -0.77
CA ALA A 172 6.39 -13.72 0.66
C ALA A 172 6.49 -12.30 1.23
N ALA A 173 6.95 -11.33 0.43
CA ALA A 173 6.94 -9.91 0.76
C ALA A 173 5.53 -9.30 0.87
N ASP A 174 4.46 -10.03 0.58
CA ASP A 174 3.07 -9.55 0.66
C ASP A 174 2.33 -10.00 1.92
N ARG A 175 2.96 -10.77 2.83
CA ARG A 175 2.24 -11.32 4.01
C ARG A 175 1.58 -10.25 4.87
N GLN A 176 2.30 -9.19 5.23
CA GLN A 176 1.76 -8.08 6.02
C GLN A 176 0.66 -7.31 5.28
N THR A 177 0.78 -7.21 3.95
CA THR A 177 -0.24 -6.60 3.09
C THR A 177 -1.53 -7.43 3.09
N VAL A 178 -1.42 -8.76 2.90
CA VAL A 178 -2.57 -9.68 2.93
C VAL A 178 -3.21 -9.71 4.32
N ALA A 179 -2.38 -9.76 5.37
CA ALA A 179 -2.83 -9.70 6.75
C ALA A 179 -3.65 -8.44 7.05
N THR A 180 -3.21 -7.28 6.56
CA THR A 180 -3.93 -6.02 6.71
C THR A 180 -5.29 -6.06 6.02
N VAL A 181 -5.36 -6.59 4.79
CA VAL A 181 -6.62 -6.70 4.04
C VAL A 181 -7.59 -7.66 4.74
N HIS A 182 -7.12 -8.82 5.18
CA HIS A 182 -7.94 -9.79 5.92
C HIS A 182 -8.44 -9.19 7.24
N ALA A 183 -7.57 -8.53 8.01
CA ALA A 183 -7.93 -7.85 9.25
C ALA A 183 -8.99 -6.76 9.02
N LEU A 184 -8.81 -5.95 7.98
CA LEU A 184 -9.76 -4.91 7.58
C LEU A 184 -11.15 -5.50 7.33
N GLU A 185 -11.25 -6.58 6.53
CA GLU A 185 -12.53 -7.23 6.25
C GLU A 185 -13.19 -7.78 7.51
N ALA A 186 -12.43 -8.48 8.36
CA ALA A 186 -12.95 -9.05 9.60
C ALA A 186 -13.47 -7.97 10.58
N ILE A 187 -12.72 -6.86 10.75
CA ILE A 187 -13.14 -5.73 11.59
C ILE A 187 -14.43 -5.11 11.06
N LEU A 188 -14.50 -4.89 9.73
CA LEU A 188 -15.65 -4.28 9.10
C LEU A 188 -16.89 -5.19 9.13
N GLU A 189 -16.72 -6.50 8.98
CA GLU A 189 -17.79 -7.48 9.11
C GLU A 189 -18.39 -7.47 10.52
N ARG A 190 -17.54 -7.45 11.57
CA ARG A 190 -18.00 -7.32 12.96
C ARG A 190 -18.73 -6.00 13.20
N ALA A 191 -18.20 -4.89 12.67
CA ALA A 191 -18.88 -3.59 12.76
C ALA A 191 -20.26 -3.60 12.10
N ALA A 192 -20.41 -4.23 10.93
CA ALA A 192 -21.70 -4.39 10.26
C ALA A 192 -22.68 -5.28 11.06
N ALA A 193 -22.17 -6.22 11.86
CA ALA A 193 -22.96 -7.06 12.77
C ALA A 193 -23.34 -6.36 14.09
N GLY A 194 -22.99 -5.07 14.26
CA GLY A 194 -23.27 -4.32 15.49
C GLY A 194 -22.18 -4.41 16.57
N GLU A 195 -21.00 -4.94 16.22
CA GLU A 195 -19.83 -5.05 17.09
C GLU A 195 -18.69 -4.13 16.57
N PRO A 196 -18.82 -2.80 16.67
CA PRO A 196 -17.81 -1.85 16.18
C PRO A 196 -16.54 -1.89 17.03
N ASP A 197 -15.54 -1.10 16.62
CA ASP A 197 -14.30 -0.85 17.38
C ASP A 197 -13.44 -2.10 17.66
N CYS A 198 -13.56 -3.13 16.81
CA CYS A 198 -12.68 -4.28 16.84
C CYS A 198 -11.25 -3.90 16.46
N VAL A 199 -10.28 -4.59 17.08
CA VAL A 199 -8.84 -4.39 16.85
C VAL A 199 -8.21 -5.73 16.48
N VAL A 200 -7.42 -5.77 15.42
CA VAL A 200 -6.59 -6.95 15.11
C VAL A 200 -5.16 -6.69 15.57
N ARG A 201 -4.60 -7.66 16.31
CA ARG A 201 -3.18 -7.72 16.64
C ARG A 201 -2.47 -8.74 15.75
N VAL A 202 -1.25 -8.40 15.35
CA VAL A 202 -0.43 -9.21 14.46
C VAL A 202 0.71 -9.86 15.25
N ASN A 203 0.94 -11.15 14.99
CA ASN A 203 1.91 -11.99 15.69
C ASN A 203 1.78 -11.85 17.23
N ASP A 204 0.54 -11.99 17.69
CA ASP A 204 0.14 -11.99 19.10
C ASP A 204 0.39 -13.38 19.73
N PRO A 205 0.51 -13.51 21.07
CA PRO A 205 0.71 -14.81 21.70
C PRO A 205 -0.32 -15.90 21.33
N HIS A 206 -1.53 -15.52 20.89
CA HIS A 206 -2.56 -16.47 20.47
C HIS A 206 -2.50 -16.86 18.98
N GLY A 207 -1.73 -16.15 18.13
CA GLY A 207 -1.62 -16.42 16.70
C GLY A 207 -1.13 -15.23 15.86
N GLY A 208 -0.95 -15.46 14.55
CA GLY A 208 -0.50 -14.42 13.60
C GLY A 208 -1.48 -13.29 13.38
N LEU A 209 -2.80 -13.57 13.40
CA LEU A 209 -3.85 -12.56 13.35
C LEU A 209 -4.91 -12.87 14.38
N VAL A 210 -5.09 -11.93 15.32
CA VAL A 210 -5.97 -12.11 16.47
C VAL A 210 -6.88 -10.90 16.60
N LEU A 211 -8.18 -11.12 16.44
CA LEU A 211 -9.23 -10.10 16.55
C LEU A 211 -9.73 -10.01 18.00
N TYR A 212 -9.65 -8.80 18.54
CA TYR A 212 -10.16 -8.43 19.85
C TYR A 212 -11.43 -7.59 19.69
N ARG A 213 -12.49 -7.98 20.38
CA ARG A 213 -13.78 -7.29 20.39
C ARG A 213 -13.95 -6.52 21.69
N PRO A 214 -14.52 -5.30 21.66
CA PRO A 214 -14.74 -4.53 22.88
C PRO A 214 -15.58 -5.29 23.91
N GLY A 215 -15.09 -5.38 25.15
CA GLY A 215 -15.81 -6.03 26.24
C GLY A 215 -15.84 -7.57 26.21
N VAL A 216 -15.16 -8.21 25.26
CA VAL A 216 -15.04 -9.68 25.19
C VAL A 216 -13.63 -10.09 25.62
N ALA A 217 -13.55 -11.02 26.57
CA ALA A 217 -12.27 -11.49 27.11
C ALA A 217 -11.51 -12.41 26.14
N ASP A 218 -12.23 -13.34 25.51
CA ASP A 218 -11.63 -14.32 24.61
C ASP A 218 -11.51 -13.75 23.20
N PRO A 219 -10.29 -13.63 22.65
CA PRO A 219 -10.10 -13.16 21.28
C PRO A 219 -10.44 -14.24 20.25
N GLU A 220 -10.67 -13.81 19.01
CA GLU A 220 -10.86 -14.69 17.86
C GLU A 220 -9.55 -14.79 17.06
N VAL A 221 -9.05 -16.00 16.83
CA VAL A 221 -7.86 -16.23 16.02
C VAL A 221 -8.27 -16.33 14.55
N LEU A 222 -7.96 -15.30 13.76
CA LEU A 222 -8.22 -15.25 12.32
C LEU A 222 -7.18 -16.04 11.52
N TYR A 223 -5.93 -16.10 12.02
CA TYR A 223 -4.83 -16.85 11.43
C TYR A 223 -3.85 -17.31 12.51
N SER A 224 -3.53 -18.60 12.54
CA SER A 224 -2.69 -19.21 13.57
C SER A 224 -1.18 -19.23 13.24
N GLY A 225 -0.81 -19.06 11.96
CA GLY A 225 0.60 -19.04 11.54
C GLY A 225 1.29 -17.71 11.85
N GLU A 226 2.53 -17.54 11.39
CA GLU A 226 3.27 -16.26 11.49
C GLU A 226 3.02 -15.40 10.25
N VAL A 227 2.74 -14.12 10.47
CA VAL A 227 2.60 -13.10 9.44
C VAL A 227 3.96 -12.51 9.12
#